data_AF-A0A2D6JWJ9-F1
#
_entry.id   AF-A0A2D6JWJ9-F1
#
_cell.length_a   1.000
_cell.length_b   1.000
_cell.length_c   1.000
_cell.angle_alpha   90.00
_cell.angle_beta   90.00
_cell.angle_gamma   90.00
#
_symmetry.space_group_name_H-M   'P 1'
#
loop_
_entity.id
_entity.type
_entity.pdbx_description
1 polymer ?
#
loop_
_entity_poly.entity_id
_entity_poly.type
_entity_poly.pdbx_seq_one_letter_code
_entity_poly.pdbx_strand_id
1 'polypeptide(L)'
;MNTDRHLDHVLGIIRAAVSKNHQVMVFAMDEGIHLFGDPSFSDLAGADNVSMSICRHSAERLEIETENLAEEITAGSQFENALMAHDADRMIVL
;
A
#
# COMPACT_ATOMS: atom_id res chain seq x y z
N MET A 1 9.68 -5.81 -7.49
CA MET A 1 8.84 -4.82 -8.19
C MET A 1 7.40 -5.30 -8.34
N ASN A 2 7.12 -6.47 -8.93
CA ASN A 2 5.72 -6.93 -9.10
C ASN A 2 5.35 -8.13 -8.20
N THR A 3 6.06 -8.29 -7.08
CA THR A 3 5.97 -9.45 -6.18
C THR A 3 5.68 -9.00 -4.74
N ASP A 4 5.09 -9.86 -3.92
CA ASP A 4 4.82 -9.68 -2.49
C ASP A 4 5.99 -10.05 -1.55
N ARG A 5 7.19 -10.32 -2.09
CA ARG A 5 8.33 -10.89 -1.36
C ARG A 5 9.11 -9.91 -0.47
N HIS A 6 8.62 -8.69 -0.29
CA HIS A 6 9.36 -7.61 0.36
C HIS A 6 8.66 -7.05 1.60
N LEU A 7 7.76 -7.82 2.23
CA LEU A 7 7.01 -7.43 3.42
C LEU A 7 7.91 -6.78 4.50
N ASP A 8 8.97 -7.45 4.93
CA ASP A 8 9.86 -6.94 5.98
C ASP A 8 10.48 -5.58 5.64
N HIS A 9 10.87 -5.38 4.38
CA HIS A 9 11.43 -4.12 3.92
C HIS A 9 10.35 -3.02 3.89
N VAL A 10 9.16 -3.33 3.40
CA VAL A 10 8.03 -2.40 3.38
C VAL A 10 7.69 -1.95 4.81
N LEU A 11 7.51 -2.88 5.74
CA LEU A 11 7.23 -2.58 7.15
C LEU A 11 8.34 -1.74 7.79
N GLY A 12 9.61 -2.12 7.56
CA GLY A 12 10.76 -1.40 8.11
C GLY A 12 10.82 0.05 7.63
N ILE A 13 10.59 0.28 6.34
CA ILE A 13 10.60 1.62 5.75
C ILE A 13 9.43 2.45 6.27
N ILE A 14 8.20 1.92 6.27
CA ILE A 14 7.03 2.64 6.75
C ILE A 14 7.21 3.04 8.22
N ARG A 15 7.60 2.10 9.09
CA ARG A 15 7.84 2.37 10.52
C ARG A 15 8.94 3.42 10.73
N ALA A 16 10.04 3.31 9.97
CA ALA A 16 11.12 4.29 10.04
C ALA A 16 10.66 5.69 9.61
N ALA A 17 9.85 5.80 8.55
CA ALA A 17 9.32 7.07 8.07
C ALA A 17 8.33 7.69 9.08
N VAL A 18 7.38 6.89 9.57
CA VAL A 18 6.40 7.31 10.59
C VAL A 18 7.10 7.75 11.88
N SER A 19 8.14 7.04 12.34
CA SER A 19 8.91 7.44 13.55
C SER A 19 9.60 8.80 13.42
N LYS A 20 9.78 9.28 12.19
CA LYS A 20 10.33 10.60 11.85
C LYS A 20 9.25 11.62 11.50
N ASN A 21 7.98 11.30 11.75
CA ASN A 21 6.82 12.13 11.49
C ASN A 21 6.63 12.50 10.01
N HIS A 22 6.99 11.57 9.11
CA HIS A 22 6.68 11.69 7.69
C HIS A 22 5.30 11.13 7.36
N GLN A 23 4.62 11.76 6.39
CA GLN A 23 3.43 11.19 5.75
C GLN A 23 3.85 10.07 4.81
N VAL A 24 3.14 8.94 4.85
CA VAL A 24 3.42 7.77 4.03
C VAL A 24 2.16 7.39 3.26
N MET A 25 2.28 7.35 1.93
CA MET A 25 1.24 6.85 1.03
C MET A 25 1.70 5.52 0.45
N VAL A 26 0.88 4.48 0.59
CA VAL A 26 1.15 3.14 0.08
C VAL A 26 0.14 2.80 -1.02
N PHE A 27 0.65 2.41 -2.18
CA PHE A 27 -0.15 1.91 -3.29
C PHE A 27 0.36 0.53 -3.69
N ALA A 28 -0.39 -0.52 -3.39
CA ALA A 28 -0.02 -1.89 -3.78
C ALA A 28 -0.66 -2.26 -5.13
N MET A 29 0.14 -2.89 -5.98
CA MET A 29 -0.26 -3.36 -7.31
C MET A 29 0.37 -4.71 -7.61
N ASP A 30 -0.10 -5.36 -8.67
CA ASP A 30 0.28 -6.73 -9.04
C ASP A 30 0.20 -7.68 -7.83
N GLU A 31 1.16 -8.58 -7.62
CA GLU A 31 1.13 -9.51 -6.50
C GLU A 31 1.29 -8.80 -5.14
N GLY A 32 1.78 -7.56 -5.10
CA GLY A 32 1.94 -6.80 -3.87
C GLY A 32 0.63 -6.56 -3.12
N ILE A 33 -0.52 -6.70 -3.78
CA ILE A 33 -1.82 -6.65 -3.11
C ILE A 33 -2.02 -7.79 -2.10
N HIS A 34 -1.32 -8.92 -2.24
CA HIS A 34 -1.41 -10.05 -1.31
C HIS A 34 -0.86 -9.69 0.08
N LEU A 35 -0.03 -8.65 0.19
CA LEU A 35 0.48 -8.17 1.49
C LEU A 35 -0.66 -7.76 2.43
N PHE A 36 -1.82 -7.34 1.93
CA PHE A 36 -2.99 -7.00 2.75
C PHE A 36 -3.62 -8.21 3.46
N GLY A 37 -3.28 -9.43 3.07
CA GLY A 37 -3.64 -10.63 3.83
C GLY A 37 -2.78 -10.86 5.07
N ASP A 38 -1.66 -10.14 5.22
CA ASP A 38 -0.79 -10.23 6.39
C ASP A 38 -1.21 -9.17 7.44
N PRO A 39 -1.58 -9.58 8.67
CA PRO A 39 -1.99 -8.66 9.73
C PRO A 39 -0.97 -7.56 10.01
N SER A 40 0.33 -7.87 9.94
CA SER A 40 1.38 -6.90 10.24
C SER A 40 1.44 -5.75 9.23
N PHE A 41 0.91 -5.96 8.03
CA PHE A 41 0.79 -4.95 6.99
C PHE A 41 -0.58 -4.25 7.04
N SER A 42 -1.68 -5.00 7.20
CA SER A 42 -3.02 -4.40 7.29
C SER A 42 -3.20 -3.52 8.53
N ASP A 43 -2.55 -3.84 9.65
CA ASP A 43 -2.58 -3.04 10.88
C ASP A 43 -1.98 -1.64 10.69
N LEU A 44 -1.21 -1.41 9.62
CA LEU A 44 -0.72 -0.08 9.27
C LEU A 44 -1.81 0.83 8.70
N ALA A 45 -2.92 0.27 8.20
CA ALA A 45 -3.98 1.02 7.53
C ALA A 45 -4.72 2.00 8.45
N GLY A 46 -4.59 1.88 9.77
CA GLY A 46 -5.14 2.82 10.76
C GLY A 46 -4.08 3.64 11.51
N ALA A 47 -2.80 3.56 11.11
CA ALA A 47 -1.74 4.31 11.78
C ALA A 47 -1.77 5.79 11.41
N ASP A 48 -1.54 6.67 12.40
CA ASP A 48 -1.39 8.10 12.15
C ASP A 48 -0.29 8.34 11.10
N ASN A 49 -0.60 9.16 10.10
CA ASN A 49 0.26 9.52 8.98
C ASN A 49 0.50 8.43 7.91
N VAL A 50 -0.29 7.36 7.89
CA VAL A 50 -0.25 6.34 6.84
C VAL A 50 -1.59 6.31 6.09
N SER A 51 -1.54 6.34 4.76
CA SER A 51 -2.68 6.02 3.90
C SER A 51 -2.33 4.85 2.99
N MET A 52 -3.28 3.93 2.80
CA MET A 52 -3.06 2.70 2.06
C MET A 52 -4.12 2.50 0.99
N SER A 53 -3.70 2.01 -0.16
CA SER A 53 -4.58 1.74 -1.29
C SER A 53 -4.07 0.57 -2.13
N ILE A 54 -4.98 -0.06 -2.85
CA ILE A 54 -4.68 -1.13 -3.81
C ILE A 54 -5.09 -0.73 -5.23
N CYS A 55 -4.43 -1.32 -6.21
CA CYS A 55 -4.84 -1.22 -7.60
C CYS A 55 -6.04 -2.13 -7.88
N ARG A 56 -7.20 -1.53 -8.17
CA ARG A 56 -8.44 -2.25 -8.52
C ARG A 56 -8.23 -3.24 -9.65
N HIS A 57 -7.56 -2.82 -10.72
CA HIS A 57 -7.29 -3.69 -11.86
C HIS A 57 -6.42 -4.91 -11.49
N SER A 58 -5.49 -4.75 -10.54
CA SER A 58 -4.68 -5.88 -10.04
C SER A 58 -5.54 -6.84 -9.21
N ALA A 59 -6.40 -6.30 -8.34
CA ALA A 59 -7.32 -7.10 -7.54
C ALA A 59 -8.31 -7.89 -8.40
N GLU A 60 -8.92 -7.26 -9.41
CA GLU A 60 -9.78 -7.92 -10.40
C GLU A 60 -9.04 -9.05 -11.13
N ARG A 61 -7.82 -8.77 -11.61
CA ARG A 61 -6.99 -9.74 -12.35
C ARG A 61 -6.57 -10.93 -11.50
N LEU A 62 -6.38 -10.72 -10.19
CA LEU A 62 -5.95 -11.74 -9.23
C LEU A 62 -7.11 -12.34 -8.44
N GLU A 63 -8.35 -12.00 -8.79
CA GLU A 63 -9.59 -12.49 -8.15
C GLU A 63 -9.60 -12.24 -6.62
N ILE A 64 -9.07 -11.11 -6.19
CA ILE A 64 -9.09 -10.69 -4.77
C ILE A 64 -10.34 -9.85 -4.50
N GLU A 65 -11.15 -10.34 -3.57
CA GLU A 65 -12.30 -9.61 -3.02
C GLU A 65 -11.84 -8.39 -2.24
N THR A 66 -12.17 -7.20 -2.76
CA THR A 66 -11.80 -5.93 -2.11
C THR A 66 -12.81 -5.52 -1.03
N GLU A 67 -13.96 -6.20 -0.95
CA GLU A 67 -15.00 -5.89 0.05
C GLU A 67 -14.60 -6.27 1.47
N ASN A 68 -13.61 -7.17 1.63
CA ASN A 68 -13.11 -7.63 2.92
C ASN A 68 -11.89 -6.84 3.42
N LEU A 69 -11.48 -5.80 2.71
CA LEU A 69 -10.39 -4.93 3.16
C LEU A 69 -10.87 -4.08 4.34
N ALA A 70 -9.93 -3.70 5.21
CA ALA A 70 -10.20 -2.74 6.27
C ALA A 70 -10.76 -1.43 5.67
N GLU A 71 -11.69 -0.76 6.37
CA GLU A 71 -12.39 0.42 5.87
C GLU A 71 -11.43 1.56 5.47
N GLU A 72 -10.25 1.58 6.07
CA GLU A 72 -9.19 2.55 5.83
C GLU A 72 -8.40 2.29 4.53
N ILE A 73 -8.58 1.12 3.89
CA ILE A 73 -7.90 0.75 2.64
C ILE A 73 -8.82 1.02 1.46
N THR A 74 -8.35 1.84 0.52
CA THR A 74 -9.13 2.21 -0.67
C THR A 74 -8.68 1.46 -1.92
N ALA A 75 -9.60 1.20 -2.85
CA ALA A 75 -9.27 0.64 -4.16
C ALA A 75 -9.22 1.76 -5.23
N GLY A 76 -8.03 2.01 -5.78
CA GLY A 76 -7.75 3.05 -6.78
C GLY A 76 -7.33 2.51 -8.15
N SER A 77 -7.19 3.39 -9.13
CA SER A 77 -6.66 3.08 -10.46
C SER A 77 -5.20 3.54 -10.61
N GLN A 78 -4.61 3.29 -11.78
CA GLN A 78 -3.27 3.78 -12.10
C GLN A 78 -3.21 5.32 -12.22
N PHE A 79 -4.34 5.99 -12.41
CA PHE A 79 -4.39 7.44 -12.33
C PHE A 79 -4.13 7.94 -10.91
N GLU A 80 -4.75 7.33 -9.89
CA GLU A 80 -4.49 7.64 -8.48
C GLU A 80 -3.04 7.30 -8.08
N ASN A 81 -2.47 6.22 -8.60
CA ASN A 81 -1.04 5.92 -8.44
C ASN A 81 -0.16 7.05 -9.01
N ALA A 82 -0.49 7.55 -10.20
CA ALA A 82 0.25 8.65 -10.82
C ALA A 82 0.09 9.98 -10.05
N LEU A 83 -1.08 10.25 -9.48
CA LEU A 83 -1.28 11.41 -8.60
C LEU A 83 -0.48 11.28 -7.30
N MET A 84 -0.51 10.12 -6.65
CA MET A 84 0.33 9.84 -5.48
C MET A 84 1.82 10.06 -5.78
N ALA A 85 2.27 9.60 -6.95
CA ALA A 85 3.64 9.77 -7.41
C ALA A 85 4.02 11.24 -7.62
N HIS A 86 3.09 12.02 -8.16
CA HIS A 86 3.27 13.45 -8.40
C HIS A 86 3.33 14.25 -7.10
N ASP A 87 2.51 13.88 -6.12
CA ASP A 87 2.37 14.61 -4.85
C ASP A 87 3.44 14.22 -3.82
N ALA A 88 4.13 13.09 -4.00
CA ALA A 88 5.16 12.62 -3.09
C ALA A 88 6.49 13.37 -3.28
N ASP A 89 7.11 13.82 -2.18
CA ASP A 89 8.47 14.37 -2.19
C ASP A 89 9.53 13.31 -2.58
N ARG A 90 9.26 12.05 -2.25
CA ARG A 90 10.13 10.89 -2.45
C ARG A 90 9.29 9.65 -2.73
N MET A 91 9.72 8.86 -3.71
CA MET A 91 9.11 7.58 -4.05
C MET A 91 10.11 6.44 -3.81
N ILE A 92 9.64 5.38 -3.18
CA ILE A 92 10.36 4.12 -3.02
C ILE A 92 9.49 3.02 -3.63
N VAL A 93 10.09 2.19 -4.48
CA VAL A 93 9.42 1.05 -5.12
C VAL A 93 10.20 -0.21 -4.78
N LEU A 94 9.47 -1.28 -4.39
CA LEU A 94 10.05 -2.56 -3.95
C LEU A 94 9.55 -3.70 -4.84
#